data_AF-A0A5M6IBW8-F1
#
_entry.id   AF-A0A5M6IBW8-F1
#
_cell.length_a   1.000
_cell.length_b   1.000
_cell.length_c   1.000
_cell.angle_alpha   90.00
_cell.angle_beta   90.00
_cell.angle_gamma   90.00
#
_symmetry.space_group_name_H-M   'P 1'
#
loop_
_entity.id
_entity.type
_entity.pdbx_description
1 polymer ?
#
loop_
_entity_poly.entity_id
_entity_poly.type
_entity_poly.pdbx_seq_one_letter_code
_entity_poly.pdbx_strand_id
1 'polypeptide(L)'
;MSLSSSKTLSLTWEWAADRAPTGRLLMEVTRIRKEGGGLFGLRKTPSLIDTMPEGHVVTGVVLQGDADVGRPVSLRMPGFEIPDIAAGDRVGLGLIGDETCICMVPVPADLAEEQIEGWLGSFACES
;
A
#
# COMPACT_ATOMS: atom_id res chain seq x y z
N MET A 1 6.76 -19.04 -24.40
CA MET A 1 6.73 -18.44 -23.05
C MET A 1 6.18 -17.03 -23.20
N SER A 2 4.89 -16.83 -22.96
CA SER A 2 4.30 -15.48 -23.02
C SER A 2 4.86 -14.65 -21.89
N LEU A 3 5.60 -13.59 -22.22
CA LEU A 3 5.83 -12.48 -21.32
C LEU A 3 4.48 -11.80 -21.11
N SER A 4 3.68 -12.33 -20.18
CA SER A 4 2.54 -11.57 -19.68
C SER A 4 3.15 -10.35 -19.00
N SER A 5 3.01 -9.20 -19.64
CA SER A 5 3.33 -7.91 -19.03
C SER A 5 2.37 -7.75 -17.86
N SER A 6 2.71 -8.28 -16.68
CA SER A 6 1.90 -8.17 -15.48
C SER A 6 1.75 -6.70 -15.15
N LYS A 7 0.62 -6.12 -15.56
CA LYS A 7 0.30 -4.71 -15.37
C LYS A 7 0.33 -4.41 -13.88
N THR A 8 1.12 -3.42 -13.48
CA THR A 8 1.16 -2.94 -12.09
C THR A 8 -0.26 -2.65 -11.59
N LEU A 9 -0.57 -3.13 -10.39
CA LEU A 9 -1.77 -2.75 -9.65
C LEU A 9 -1.52 -1.37 -9.03
N SER A 10 -2.12 -0.34 -9.63
CA SER A 10 -2.05 1.02 -9.11
C SER A 10 -3.21 1.22 -8.16
N LEU A 11 -2.93 1.28 -6.86
CA LEU A 11 -3.93 1.51 -5.83
C LEU A 11 -4.04 3.01 -5.49
N THR A 12 -5.26 3.47 -5.26
CA THR A 12 -5.56 4.78 -4.69
C THR A 12 -5.72 4.66 -3.18
N TRP A 13 -5.42 5.73 -2.45
CA TRP A 13 -5.65 5.81 -1.01
C TRP A 13 -6.89 6.62 -0.70
N GLU A 14 -7.72 6.11 0.20
CA GLU A 14 -8.81 6.83 0.84
C GLU A 14 -8.88 6.46 2.33
N TRP A 15 -9.29 7.37 3.19
CA TRP A 15 -9.54 7.02 4.60
C TRP A 15 -10.68 6.00 4.74
N ALA A 16 -10.56 5.07 5.69
CA ALA A 16 -11.57 4.04 5.90
C ALA A 16 -12.98 4.61 6.12
N ALA A 17 -13.13 5.65 6.96
CA ALA A 17 -14.43 6.31 7.23
C ALA A 17 -15.55 5.30 7.57
N ASP A 18 -15.28 4.41 8.53
CA ASP A 18 -16.14 3.30 8.98
C ASP A 18 -16.47 2.24 7.91
N ARG A 19 -15.82 2.28 6.74
CA ARG A 19 -15.98 1.26 5.69
C ARG A 19 -15.13 0.03 6.03
N ALA A 20 -15.77 -1.14 5.99
CA ALA A 20 -15.06 -2.41 6.05
C ALA A 20 -14.43 -2.76 4.69
N PRO A 21 -13.25 -3.38 4.68
CA PRO A 21 -12.65 -3.85 3.43
C PRO A 21 -13.50 -4.96 2.79
N THR A 22 -13.72 -4.85 1.48
CA THR A 22 -14.35 -5.90 0.66
C THR A 22 -13.34 -6.89 0.12
N GLY A 23 -12.06 -6.53 0.10
CA GLY A 23 -10.96 -7.38 -0.33
C GLY A 23 -9.70 -7.13 0.49
N ARG A 24 -8.77 -8.08 0.47
CA ARG A 24 -7.52 -8.00 1.22
C ARG A 24 -6.35 -8.56 0.42
N LEU A 25 -5.20 -7.90 0.53
CA LEU A 25 -3.94 -8.31 -0.09
C LEU A 25 -2.82 -8.38 0.93
N LEU A 26 -2.00 -9.42 0.84
CA LEU A 26 -0.68 -9.45 1.46
C LEU A 26 0.35 -8.96 0.46
N MET A 27 1.16 -8.00 0.85
CA MET A 27 2.21 -7.42 0.02
C MET A 27 3.55 -7.43 0.74
N GLU A 28 4.63 -7.77 0.02
CA GLU A 28 5.99 -7.47 0.46
C GLU A 28 6.38 -6.07 -0.02
N VAL A 29 6.82 -5.21 0.90
CA VAL A 29 7.27 -3.85 0.60
C VAL A 29 8.62 -3.93 -0.06
N THR A 30 8.73 -3.43 -1.29
CA THR A 30 10.03 -3.34 -2.00
C THR A 30 10.68 -1.98 -1.82
N ARG A 31 9.88 -0.92 -1.64
CA ARG A 31 10.37 0.45 -1.51
C ARG A 31 9.30 1.41 -1.01
N ILE A 32 9.74 2.38 -0.23
CA ILE A 32 8.97 3.55 0.19
C ILE A 32 9.70 4.80 -0.29
N ARG A 33 9.00 5.75 -0.91
CA ARG A 33 9.56 7.02 -1.39
C ARG A 33 8.64 8.19 -1.09
N LYS A 34 9.19 9.25 -0.51
CA LYS A 34 8.53 10.56 -0.45
C LYS A 34 8.40 11.16 -1.85
N GLU A 35 7.22 11.66 -2.20
CA GLU A 35 7.01 12.46 -3.39
C GLU A 35 7.49 13.90 -3.14
N GLY A 36 8.15 14.51 -4.14
CA GLY A 36 8.51 15.94 -4.09
C GLY A 36 9.94 16.28 -3.66
N GLY A 37 10.82 15.30 -3.39
CA GLY A 37 12.22 15.53 -3.01
C GLY A 37 13.22 15.38 -4.16
N GLY A 38 13.08 16.14 -5.26
CA GLY A 38 14.06 16.15 -6.35
C GLY A 38 15.13 17.24 -6.17
N LEU A 39 16.41 16.89 -6.36
CA LEU A 39 17.60 17.76 -6.32
C LEU A 39 17.63 18.90 -7.37
N PHE A 40 16.58 19.03 -8.18
CA PHE A 40 16.38 20.09 -9.15
C PHE A 40 15.10 20.86 -8.82
N GLY A 41 15.11 21.52 -7.66
CA GLY A 41 14.07 22.43 -7.17
C GLY A 41 13.97 23.72 -7.99
N LEU A 42 13.83 23.60 -9.31
CA LEU A 42 13.53 24.70 -10.20
C LEU A 42 12.32 24.32 -11.06
N ARG A 43 11.20 24.96 -10.70
CA ARG A 43 10.08 25.33 -11.58
C ARG A 43 8.89 24.36 -11.59
N LYS A 44 7.85 24.76 -10.85
CA LYS A 44 6.37 24.61 -11.03
C LYS A 44 5.77 24.22 -9.67
N THR A 45 4.97 25.02 -8.96
CA THR A 45 4.10 26.17 -9.27
C THR A 45 3.91 27.00 -8.00
N PRO A 46 3.84 28.35 -8.05
CA PRO A 46 3.42 29.14 -6.91
C PRO A 46 1.91 29.03 -6.75
N SER A 47 1.42 29.22 -5.53
CA SER A 47 0.01 29.29 -5.10
C SER A 47 -0.78 27.97 -5.05
N LEU A 48 -1.28 27.69 -3.83
CA LEU A 48 -2.07 26.56 -3.35
C LEU A 48 -1.21 25.43 -2.75
N ILE A 49 -1.55 25.07 -1.51
CA ILE A 49 -1.12 23.87 -0.76
C ILE A 49 0.02 24.11 0.24
N ASP A 50 -0.32 24.79 1.34
CA ASP A 50 0.42 24.72 2.62
C ASP A 50 -0.27 23.71 3.58
N THR A 51 -1.24 22.93 3.07
CA THR A 51 -2.18 22.10 3.85
C THR A 51 -2.37 20.67 3.33
N MET A 52 -1.74 20.27 2.21
CA MET A 52 -1.82 18.87 1.74
C MET A 52 -0.64 18.10 2.32
N PRO A 53 -0.90 16.97 3.01
CA PRO A 53 0.18 16.14 3.53
C PRO A 53 1.08 15.65 2.41
N GLU A 54 2.37 15.51 2.72
CA GLU A 54 3.36 15.03 1.78
C GLU A 54 3.06 13.59 1.36
N GLY A 55 2.74 13.41 0.08
CA GLY A 55 2.49 12.11 -0.51
C GLY A 55 3.73 11.23 -0.48
N HIS A 56 3.52 9.95 -0.24
CA HIS A 56 4.52 8.90 -0.32
C HIS A 56 4.01 7.81 -1.25
N VAL A 57 4.93 7.16 -1.95
CA VAL A 57 4.66 6.00 -2.78
C VAL A 57 5.28 4.77 -2.12
N VAL A 58 4.42 3.83 -1.75
CA VAL A 58 4.80 2.49 -1.29
C VAL A 58 4.66 1.54 -2.46
N THR A 59 5.74 0.85 -2.83
CA THR A 59 5.74 -0.15 -3.89
C THR A 59 6.04 -1.52 -3.31
N GLY A 60 5.43 -2.55 -3.87
CA GLY A 60 5.61 -3.92 -3.41
C GLY A 60 5.20 -4.96 -4.43
N VAL A 61 5.15 -6.21 -3.99
CA VAL A 61 4.66 -7.35 -4.77
C VAL A 61 3.60 -8.11 -3.98
N VAL A 62 2.53 -8.53 -4.66
CA VAL A 62 1.49 -9.35 -4.03
C VAL A 62 2.06 -10.72 -3.67
N LEU A 63 1.90 -11.12 -2.41
CA LEU A 63 2.23 -12.45 -1.94
C LEU A 63 1.00 -13.36 -1.88
N GLN A 64 -0.15 -12.82 -1.44
CA GLN A 64 -1.43 -13.55 -1.27
C GLN A 64 -2.61 -12.57 -1.37
N GLY A 65 -3.82 -13.09 -1.60
CA GLY A 65 -5.09 -12.33 -1.56
C GLY A 65 -5.83 -12.29 -2.89
N ASP A 66 -6.73 -11.31 -3.03
CA ASP A 66 -7.69 -11.18 -4.15
C ASP A 66 -7.07 -10.71 -5.48
N ALA A 67 -5.77 -10.47 -5.52
CA ALA A 67 -5.03 -10.09 -6.73
C ALA A 67 -3.99 -11.16 -7.11
N ASP A 68 -3.56 -11.15 -8.37
CA ASP A 68 -2.58 -12.11 -8.88
C ASP A 68 -1.27 -12.07 -8.06
N VAL A 69 -0.86 -13.23 -7.54
CA VAL A 69 0.42 -13.39 -6.83
C VAL A 69 1.59 -13.01 -7.75
N GLY A 70 2.57 -12.29 -7.20
CA GLY A 70 3.71 -11.75 -7.92
C GLY A 70 3.41 -10.47 -8.72
N ARG A 71 2.16 -9.98 -8.71
CA ARG A 71 1.81 -8.72 -9.36
C ARG A 71 2.46 -7.54 -8.63
N PRO A 72 3.13 -6.61 -9.35
CA PRO A 72 3.63 -5.39 -8.75
C PRO A 72 2.49 -4.50 -8.26
N VAL A 73 2.66 -3.88 -7.09
CA VAL A 73 1.69 -2.94 -6.48
C VAL A 73 2.36 -1.57 -6.30
N SER A 74 1.60 -0.51 -6.54
CA SER A 74 2.00 0.87 -6.25
C SER A 74 0.84 1.58 -5.55
N LEU A 75 1.07 2.02 -4.31
CA LEU A 75 0.10 2.77 -3.50
C LEU A 75 0.65 4.15 -3.17
N ARG A 76 -0.12 5.18 -3.48
CA ARG A 76 0.18 6.56 -3.09
C ARG A 76 -0.68 6.95 -1.89
N MET A 77 -0.06 7.33 -0.78
CA MET A 77 -0.76 7.70 0.46
C MET A 77 -0.03 8.81 1.23
N PRO A 78 -0.69 9.52 2.15
CA PRO A 78 -0.04 10.46 3.05
C PRO A 78 1.04 9.77 3.89
N GLY A 79 2.19 10.42 4.09
CA GLY A 79 3.30 9.82 4.84
C GLY A 79 2.98 9.44 6.28
N PHE A 80 2.07 10.17 6.94
CA PHE A 80 1.66 9.88 8.33
C PHE A 80 0.70 8.68 8.45
N GLU A 81 0.14 8.20 7.34
CA GLU A 81 -0.68 6.99 7.27
C GLU A 81 0.20 5.74 7.05
N ILE A 82 1.49 5.92 6.75
CA ILE A 82 2.42 4.81 6.59
C ILE A 82 2.82 4.33 7.98
N PRO A 83 2.58 3.05 8.33
CA PRO A 83 3.01 2.49 9.61
C PRO A 83 4.54 2.43 9.71
N ASP A 84 5.08 2.01 10.85
CA ASP A 84 6.53 1.80 11.00
C ASP A 84 6.95 0.54 10.22
N ILE A 85 7.30 0.72 8.93
CA ILE A 85 7.66 -0.34 7.98
C ILE A 85 8.84 0.09 7.10
N ALA A 86 9.58 -0.90 6.60
CA ALA A 86 10.70 -0.76 5.69
C ALA A 86 10.59 -1.72 4.49
N ALA A 87 11.55 -1.62 3.57
CA ALA A 87 11.66 -2.60 2.49
C ALA A 87 12.03 -3.99 3.06
N GLY A 88 11.35 -5.02 2.57
CA GLY A 88 11.42 -6.40 3.08
C GLY A 88 10.28 -6.74 4.03
N ASP A 89 9.59 -5.75 4.60
CA ASP A 89 8.46 -6.00 5.49
C ASP A 89 7.22 -6.45 4.72
N ARG A 90 6.35 -7.17 5.42
CA ARG A 90 5.07 -7.62 4.89
C ARG A 90 3.95 -6.81 5.50
N VAL A 91 3.00 -6.42 4.66
CA VAL A 91 1.84 -5.64 5.05
C VAL A 91 0.57 -6.24 4.46
N GLY A 92 -0.51 -6.18 5.24
CA GLY A 92 -1.87 -6.41 4.80
C GLY A 92 -2.45 -5.09 4.30
N LEU A 93 -3.08 -5.11 3.13
CA LEU A 93 -3.81 -3.99 2.56
C LEU A 93 -5.30 -4.32 2.61
N GLY A 94 -6.09 -3.46 3.26
CA GLY A 94 -7.54 -3.50 3.19
C GLY A 94 -8.02 -2.73 1.97
N LEU A 95 -8.87 -3.34 1.15
CA LEU A 95 -9.35 -2.77 -0.11
C LEU A 95 -10.87 -2.61 -0.13
N ILE A 96 -11.34 -1.60 -0.85
CA ILE A 96 -12.73 -1.48 -1.32
C ILE A 96 -12.72 -1.59 -2.84
N GLY A 97 -13.48 -2.56 -3.37
CA GLY A 97 -13.39 -2.93 -4.77
C GLY A 97 -11.98 -3.40 -5.13
N ASP A 98 -11.54 -3.07 -6.35
CA ASP A 98 -10.30 -3.62 -6.91
C ASP A 98 -9.08 -2.68 -6.77
N GLU A 99 -9.31 -1.37 -6.55
CA GLU A 99 -8.26 -0.36 -6.71
C GLU A 99 -8.13 0.60 -5.51
N THR A 100 -9.11 0.67 -4.60
CA THR A 100 -9.08 1.60 -3.47
C THR A 100 -8.54 0.91 -2.22
N CYS A 101 -7.38 1.33 -1.74
CA CYS A 101 -6.83 0.94 -0.45
C CYS A 101 -7.31 1.88 0.66
N ILE A 102 -7.78 1.28 1.76
CA ILE A 102 -8.33 2.00 2.90
C ILE A 102 -7.55 1.81 4.21
N CYS A 103 -6.66 0.82 4.27
CA CYS A 103 -5.74 0.64 5.38
C CYS A 103 -4.51 -0.18 4.98
N MET A 104 -3.41 0.05 5.71
CA MET A 104 -2.18 -0.72 5.63
C MET A 104 -1.79 -1.16 7.03
N VAL A 105 -1.65 -2.46 7.25
CA VAL A 105 -1.36 -3.04 8.56
C VAL A 105 -0.11 -3.91 8.46
N PRO A 106 0.95 -3.67 9.26
CA PRO A 106 2.10 -4.55 9.31
C PRO A 106 1.71 -5.96 9.75
N VAL A 107 2.31 -6.98 9.14
CA VAL A 107 2.19 -8.34 9.66
C VAL A 107 2.88 -8.42 11.03
N PRO A 108 2.22 -8.94 12.08
CA PRO A 108 2.85 -9.09 13.39
C PRO A 108 4.12 -9.94 13.32
N ALA A 109 5.19 -9.48 13.98
CA ALA A 109 6.51 -10.12 13.89
C ALA A 109 6.57 -11.52 14.53
N ASP A 110 5.63 -11.84 15.41
CA ASP A 110 5.49 -13.12 16.10
C ASP A 110 4.55 -14.11 15.37
N LEU A 111 3.98 -13.69 14.23
CA LEU A 111 3.06 -14.51 13.46
C LEU A 111 3.84 -15.53 12.60
N ALA A 112 3.54 -16.83 12.77
CA ALA A 112 4.12 -17.86 11.92
C ALA A 112 3.54 -17.84 10.50
N GLU A 113 4.30 -18.33 9.52
CA GLU A 113 3.89 -18.35 8.10
C GLU A 113 2.53 -19.03 7.87
N GLU A 114 2.25 -20.12 8.60
CA GLU A 114 1.00 -20.88 8.51
C GLU A 114 -0.20 -20.11 9.06
N GLN A 115 0.03 -19.07 9.86
CA GLN A 115 -1.02 -18.25 10.47
C GLN A 115 -1.33 -17.01 9.64
N ILE A 116 -0.50 -16.68 8.64
CA ILE A 116 -0.65 -15.47 7.82
C ILE A 116 -1.96 -15.48 7.04
N GLU A 117 -2.38 -16.61 6.47
CA GLU A 117 -3.65 -16.69 5.73
C GLU A 117 -4.85 -16.38 6.65
N GLY A 118 -4.85 -16.94 7.87
CA GLY A 118 -5.90 -16.69 8.86
C GLY A 118 -5.92 -15.24 9.35
N TRP A 119 -4.73 -14.66 9.58
CA TRP A 119 -4.58 -13.24 9.90
C TRP A 119 -5.07 -12.37 8.74
N LEU A 120 -4.68 -12.67 7.51
CA LEU A 120 -5.10 -11.94 6.32
C LEU A 120 -6.62 -11.97 6.18
N GLY A 121 -7.28 -13.10 6.45
CA GLY A 121 -8.74 -13.20 6.41
C GLY A 121 -9.48 -12.43 7.51
N SER A 122 -8.81 -12.01 8.57
CA SER A 122 -9.47 -11.51 9.79
C SER A 122 -8.98 -10.15 10.29
N PHE A 123 -7.86 -9.62 9.79
CA PHE A 123 -7.38 -8.32 10.25
C PHE A 123 -8.40 -7.21 9.92
N ALA A 124 -8.48 -6.25 10.84
CA ALA A 124 -9.35 -5.09 10.74
C ALA A 124 -8.54 -3.86 10.32
N CYS A 125 -9.17 -2.99 9.52
CA CYS A 125 -8.69 -1.62 9.38
C CYS A 125 -9.08 -0.87 10.66
N GLU A 126 -8.10 -0.40 11.42
CA GLU A 126 -8.35 0.54 12.51
C GLU A 126 -8.73 1.90 11.92
N SER A 127 -9.75 2.54 12.48
CA SER A 127 -10.31 3.83 12.04
C SER A 127 -9.99 4.97 13.00
#